data_AF-A0A382FMQ2-F1
#
_entry.id   AF-A0A382FMQ2-F1
#
_cell.length_a   1.000
_cell.length_b   1.000
_cell.length_c   1.000
_cell.angle_alpha   90.00
_cell.angle_beta   90.00
_cell.angle_gamma   90.00
#
_symmetry.space_group_name_H-M   'P 1'
#
loop_
_entity.id
_entity.type
_entity.pdbx_description
1 polymer ?
#
loop_
_entity_poly.entity_id
_entity_poly.type
_entity_poly.pdbx_seq_one_letter_code
_entity_poly.pdbx_strand_id
1 'polypeptide(L)'
;MQDRFGLPITTSSATAAEHYQKGLDLVLSQNFGAEKELQKAVEADEGFAIATSCMAYVAMQRGRGAEAREIIKGVQSLSSGTSKRERQQIEAVALW
;
A
#
# COMPACT_ATOMS: atom_id res chain seq x y z
N MET A 1 6.72 -2.67 -12.48
CA MET A 1 5.96 -3.90 -12.83
C MET A 1 4.50 -3.53 -13.19
N GLN A 2 3.58 -4.49 -13.36
CA GLN A 2 2.14 -4.25 -13.55
C GLN A 2 1.32 -4.97 -12.47
N ASP A 3 0.19 -4.37 -12.07
CA ASP A 3 -0.82 -5.01 -11.24
C ASP A 3 -1.74 -5.95 -12.04
N ARG A 4 -2.66 -6.64 -11.36
CA ARG A 4 -3.61 -7.58 -11.99
C ARG A 4 -4.53 -6.93 -13.04
N PHE A 5 -4.62 -5.59 -13.04
CA PHE A 5 -5.41 -4.82 -14.00
C PHE A 5 -4.56 -4.27 -15.15
N GLY A 6 -3.28 -4.66 -15.24
CA GLY A 6 -2.33 -4.18 -16.25
C GLY A 6 -1.85 -2.75 -15.99
N LEU A 7 -2.08 -2.20 -14.79
CA LEU A 7 -1.67 -0.84 -14.46
C LEU A 7 -0.26 -0.86 -13.85
N PRO A 8 0.59 0.12 -14.17
CA PRO A 8 1.95 0.15 -13.67
C PRO A 8 2.00 0.33 -12.15
N ILE A 9 2.93 -0.39 -11.52
CA ILE A 9 3.34 -0.26 -10.12
C ILE A 9 4.86 -0.07 -10.05
N THR A 10 5.33 0.72 -9.09
CA THR A 10 6.72 1.22 -9.05
C THR A 10 7.73 0.27 -8.45
N THR A 11 7.31 -0.80 -7.79
CA THR A 11 8.25 -1.83 -7.33
C THR A 11 8.91 -2.56 -8.52
N SER A 12 10.18 -2.90 -8.34
CA SER A 12 10.94 -3.84 -9.18
C SER A 12 11.00 -5.25 -8.57
N SER A 13 10.54 -5.42 -7.32
CA SER A 13 10.52 -6.69 -6.61
C SER A 13 9.27 -7.48 -6.97
N ALA A 14 9.46 -8.63 -7.62
CA ALA A 14 8.35 -9.51 -7.97
C ALA A 14 7.60 -10.01 -6.73
N THR A 15 8.35 -10.35 -5.67
CA THR A 15 7.81 -10.74 -4.37
C THR A 15 6.95 -9.63 -3.76
N ALA A 16 7.43 -8.39 -3.78
CA ALA A 16 6.66 -7.25 -3.28
C ALA A 16 5.36 -7.04 -4.08
N ALA A 17 5.44 -7.12 -5.41
CA ALA A 17 4.29 -7.01 -6.30
C ALA A 17 3.24 -8.09 -6.03
N GLU A 18 3.64 -9.35 -5.88
CA GLU A 18 2.74 -10.48 -5.61
C GLU A 18 2.02 -10.33 -4.27
N HIS A 19 2.77 -10.01 -3.21
CA HIS A 19 2.19 -9.80 -1.88
C HIS A 19 1.28 -8.57 -1.84
N TYR A 20 1.64 -7.49 -2.54
CA TYR A 20 0.78 -6.33 -2.69
C TYR A 20 -0.53 -6.67 -3.41
N GLN A 21 -0.51 -7.45 -4.49
CA GLN A 21 -1.75 -7.89 -5.15
C GLN A 21 -2.64 -8.69 -4.20
N LYS A 22 -2.08 -9.70 -3.52
CA LYS A 22 -2.81 -10.52 -2.55
C LYS A 22 -3.40 -9.67 -1.43
N GLY A 23 -2.61 -8.75 -0.89
CA GLY A 23 -3.04 -7.80 0.13
C GLY A 23 -4.19 -6.93 -0.36
N LEU A 24 -4.05 -6.30 -1.53
CA LEU A 24 -5.07 -5.45 -2.13
C LEU A 24 -6.38 -6.21 -2.41
N ASP A 25 -6.30 -7.45 -2.86
CA ASP A 25 -7.48 -8.31 -3.07
C ASP A 25 -8.23 -8.58 -1.77
N LEU A 26 -7.49 -8.85 -0.68
CA LEU A 26 -8.07 -9.03 0.64
C LEU A 26 -8.68 -7.73 1.18
N VAL A 27 -8.05 -6.58 0.93
CA VAL A 27 -8.60 -5.26 1.25
C VAL A 27 -9.92 -5.04 0.51
N LEU A 28 -9.94 -5.18 -0.82
CA LEU A 28 -11.12 -4.90 -1.64
C LEU A 28 -12.29 -5.86 -1.36
N SER A 29 -11.99 -7.08 -0.94
CA SER A 29 -13.00 -8.07 -0.52
C SER A 29 -13.39 -7.98 0.96
N GLN A 30 -12.84 -7.02 1.71
CA GLN A 30 -13.04 -6.86 3.15
C GLN A 30 -12.70 -8.12 3.97
N ASN A 31 -11.75 -8.92 3.48
CA ASN A 31 -11.38 -10.20 4.06
C ASN A 31 -10.24 -10.08 5.10
N PHE A 32 -10.00 -11.15 5.85
CA PHE A 32 -8.91 -11.24 6.82
C PHE A 32 -7.55 -11.46 6.13
N GLY A 33 -6.47 -11.00 6.77
CA GLY A 33 -5.10 -11.30 6.35
C GLY A 33 -4.42 -10.24 5.49
N ALA A 34 -5.12 -9.18 5.08
CA ALA A 34 -4.56 -8.09 4.27
C ALA A 34 -3.30 -7.48 4.90
N GLU A 35 -3.31 -7.20 6.21
CA GLU A 35 -2.17 -6.62 6.93
C GLU A 35 -0.91 -7.47 6.79
N LYS A 36 -1.05 -8.79 6.92
CA LYS A 36 0.09 -9.72 6.83
C LYS A 36 0.68 -9.77 5.43
N GLU A 37 -0.16 -9.76 4.39
CA GLU A 37 0.32 -9.77 3.02
C GLU A 37 0.95 -8.41 2.64
N LEU A 38 0.36 -7.30 3.06
CA LEU A 38 0.95 -5.97 2.83
C LEU A 38 2.26 -5.79 3.58
N GLN A 39 2.38 -6.31 4.81
CA GLN A 39 3.63 -6.31 5.57
C GLN A 39 4.75 -7.04 4.81
N LYS A 40 4.48 -8.23 4.27
CA LYS A 40 5.45 -8.96 3.43
C LYS A 40 5.83 -8.19 2.16
N ALA A 41 4.89 -7.44 1.59
CA ALA A 41 5.17 -6.62 0.41
C ALA A 41 6.18 -5.50 0.74
N VAL A 42 6.00 -4.84 1.89
CA VAL A 42 6.91 -3.80 2.40
C VAL A 42 8.25 -4.39 2.82
N GLU A 43 8.28 -5.57 3.45
CA GLU A 43 9.54 -6.26 3.78
C GLU A 43 10.35 -6.63 2.54
N ALA A 44 9.69 -6.93 1.43
CA ALA A 44 10.33 -7.25 0.15
C ALA A 44 10.76 -6.02 -0.66
N ASP A 45 10.25 -4.83 -0.32
CA ASP A 45 10.60 -3.53 -0.90
C ASP A 45 10.18 -2.41 0.06
N GLU A 46 11.10 -1.99 0.93
CA GLU A 46 10.85 -0.96 1.97
C GLU A 46 10.45 0.39 1.36
N GLY A 47 10.80 0.63 0.08
CA GLY A 47 10.44 1.83 -0.66
C GLY A 47 9.08 1.76 -1.34
N PHE A 48 8.32 0.65 -1.20
CA PHE A 48 7.07 0.45 -1.93
C PHE A 48 5.89 1.24 -1.33
N ALA A 49 5.93 2.56 -1.55
CA ALA A 49 5.04 3.54 -0.93
C ALA A 49 3.54 3.21 -1.02
N ILE A 50 3.07 2.65 -2.15
CA ILE A 50 1.65 2.29 -2.29
C ILE A 50 1.24 1.09 -1.41
N ALA A 51 2.14 0.13 -1.15
CA ALA A 51 1.86 -0.96 -0.23
C ALA A 51 1.73 -0.44 1.21
N THR A 52 2.65 0.43 1.63
CA THR A 52 2.61 1.09 2.94
C THR A 52 1.37 1.98 3.10
N SER A 53 0.97 2.71 2.06
CA SER A 53 -0.29 3.47 2.07
C SER A 53 -1.52 2.57 2.19
N CYS A 54 -1.50 1.40 1.56
CA CYS A 54 -2.56 0.41 1.71
C CYS A 54 -2.66 -0.10 3.16
N MET A 55 -1.53 -0.23 3.88
CA MET A 55 -1.55 -0.57 5.32
C MET A 55 -2.23 0.53 6.15
N ALA A 56 -1.97 1.81 5.86
CA ALA A 56 -2.67 2.92 6.52
C ALA A 56 -4.19 2.84 6.29
N TYR A 57 -4.60 2.53 5.06
CA TYR A 57 -6.01 2.34 4.72
C TYR A 57 -6.65 1.16 5.49
N VAL A 58 -5.93 0.04 5.66
CA VAL A 58 -6.40 -1.08 6.48
C VAL A 58 -6.52 -0.70 7.96
N ALA A 59 -5.52 -0.03 8.53
CA ALA A 59 -5.57 0.44 9.91
C ALA A 59 -6.78 1.36 10.15
N MET A 60 -7.05 2.26 9.20
CA MET A 60 -8.24 3.11 9.19
C MET A 60 -9.54 2.30 9.20
N GLN A 61 -9.70 1.33 8.28
CA GLN A 61 -10.88 0.46 8.24
C GLN A 61 -11.11 -0.31 9.55
N ARG A 62 -10.03 -0.62 10.28
CA ARG A 62 -10.06 -1.34 11.55
C ARG A 62 -10.24 -0.43 12.77
N GLY A 63 -10.51 0.86 12.57
CA GLY A 63 -10.72 1.83 13.65
C GLY A 63 -9.44 2.30 14.33
N ARG A 64 -8.26 1.98 13.79
CA ARG A 64 -6.95 2.36 14.33
C ARG A 64 -6.45 3.65 13.68
N GLY A 65 -7.24 4.71 13.82
CA GLY A 65 -7.00 5.98 13.12
C GLY A 65 -5.68 6.69 13.45
N ALA A 66 -5.20 6.57 14.69
CA ALA A 66 -3.90 7.14 15.08
C ALA A 66 -2.74 6.45 14.35
N GLU A 67 -2.76 5.12 14.30
CA GLU A 67 -1.79 4.31 13.55
C GLU A 67 -1.82 4.64 12.05
N ALA A 68 -3.01 4.72 11.46
CA ALA A 68 -3.17 5.08 10.04
C ALA A 68 -2.51 6.43 9.70
N ARG A 69 -2.70 7.44 10.56
CA ARG A 69 -2.10 8.77 10.38
C ARG A 69 -0.58 8.76 10.49
N GLU A 70 -0.02 8.01 11.44
CA GLU A 70 1.44 7.88 11.55
C GLU A 70 2.03 7.17 10.33
N ILE A 71 1.40 6.09 9.86
CA ILE A 71 1.84 5.37 8.66
C ILE A 71 1.82 6.30 7.44
N ILE A 72 0.69 6.96 7.14
CA ILE A 72 0.55 7.74 5.90
C ILE A 72 1.45 8.98 5.88
N LYS A 73 1.72 9.58 7.05
CA LYS A 73 2.70 10.66 7.20
C LYS A 73 4.11 10.21 6.83
N GLY A 74 4.49 8.97 7.19
CA GLY A 74 5.76 8.36 6.80
C GLY A 74 5.84 8.02 5.30
N VAL A 75 4.73 7.77 4.62
CA VAL A 75 4.73 7.46 3.18
C VAL A 75 5.05 8.68 2.31
N GLN A 76 4.68 9.88 2.73
CA GLN A 76 4.94 11.09 1.96
C GLN A 76 6.44 11.31 1.71
N SER A 77 7.31 10.93 2.65
CA SER A 77 8.77 11.00 2.46
C SER A 77 9.32 9.91 1.53
N LEU A 78 8.61 8.78 1.36
CA LEU A 78 8.94 7.67 0.46
C LEU A 78 8.44 7.88 -0.98
N SER A 79 7.64 8.93 -1.21
CA SER A 79 6.94 9.12 -2.49
C SER A 79 7.83 9.61 -3.64
N SER A 80 9.12 9.88 -3.40
CA SER A 80 10.12 10.19 -4.43
C SER A 80 10.35 8.97 -5.34
N GLY A 81 9.79 9.01 -6.55
CA GLY A 81 9.84 7.90 -7.50
C GLY A 81 8.50 7.19 -7.72
N THR A 82 7.45 7.57 -6.99
CA THR A 82 6.09 7.08 -7.25
C THR A 82 5.53 7.59 -8.58
N SER A 83 4.80 6.73 -9.29
CA SER A 83 4.07 7.13 -10.48
C SER A 83 2.98 8.15 -10.11
N LYS A 84 2.51 8.93 -11.08
CA LYS A 84 1.37 9.85 -10.87
C LYS A 84 0.15 9.13 -10.27
N ARG A 85 -0.12 7.91 -10.73
CA ARG A 85 -1.25 7.09 -10.26
C ARG A 85 -1.10 6.73 -8.78
N GLU A 86 0.03 6.17 -8.40
CA GLU A 86 0.26 5.74 -7.02
C GLU A 86 0.26 6.94 -6.06
N ARG A 87 0.84 8.07 -6.48
CA ARG A 87 0.79 9.31 -5.71
C ARG A 87 -0.64 9.76 -5.44
N GLN A 88 -1.53 9.75 -6.43
CA GLN A 88 -2.94 10.11 -6.23
C GLN A 88 -3.67 9.15 -5.28
N GLN A 89 -3.31 7.86 -5.29
CA GLN A 89 -3.87 6.88 -4.36
C GLN A 89 -3.38 7.13 -2.92
N ILE A 90 -2.09 7.43 -2.76
CA ILE A 90 -1.49 7.80 -1.47
C ILE A 90 -2.14 9.07 -0.92
N GLU A 91 -2.29 10.10 -1.76
CA GLU A 91 -2.96 11.36 -1.42
C GLU A 91 -4.41 11.12 -0.97
N ALA A 92 -5.16 10.25 -1.66
CA ALA A 92 -6.54 9.93 -1.28
C ALA A 92 -6.63 9.30 0.12
N VAL A 93 -5.68 8.44 0.49
CA VAL A 93 -5.61 7.87 1.86
C VAL A 93 -5.20 8.93 2.89
N ALA A 94 -4.35 9.90 2.49
CA ALA A 94 -3.89 10.97 3.37
C ALA A 94 -4.93 12.05 3.67
N LEU A 95 -6.02 12.13 2.89
CA LEU A 95 -7.10 13.11 3.09
C LEU A 95 -8.11 12.74 4.19
N TRP A 96 -7.95 11.56 4.81
CA TRP A 96 -8.83 11.07 5.86
C TRP A 96 -8.55 11.69 7.24
#